data_AF-A0A059P8A4-F1
#
_entry.id   AF-A0A059P8A4-F1
#
_cell.length_a   1.000
_cell.length_b   1.000
_cell.length_c   1.000
_cell.angle_alpha   90.00
_cell.angle_beta   90.00
_cell.angle_gamma   90.00
#
_symmetry.space_group_name_H-M   'P 1'
#
loop_
_entity.id
_entity.type
_entity.pdbx_description
1 polymer ?
#
loop_
_entity_poly.entity_id
_entity_poly.type
_entity_poly.pdbx_seq_one_letter_code
_entity_poly.pdbx_strand_id
1 'polypeptide(L)'
;IPSNIWVGVGEMNKADVTFDLDPVYKKAGITYKQAKCVSIHPEGSSTTDRGFVTIEHTSKSDLGKSEELTYDYLINATGPKLNFGATEGLGMGSEIGANTVSVCTADHAVHANHELENCIKKMRAGEEQTLLIGT
;
A
#
# COMPACT_ATOMS: atom_id res chain seq x y z
N ILE A 1 -5.81 2.44 -6.32
CA ILE A 1 -5.53 3.01 -7.66
C ILE A 1 -6.20 2.08 -8.68
N PRO A 2 -7.32 2.47 -9.31
CA PRO A 2 -8.08 1.57 -10.19
C PRO A 2 -7.23 0.98 -11.33
N SER A 3 -6.27 1.77 -11.83
CA SER A 3 -5.40 1.38 -12.94
C SER A 3 -4.34 0.34 -12.60
N ASN A 4 -4.24 -0.14 -11.35
CA ASN A 4 -3.27 -1.19 -11.00
C ASN A 4 -3.47 -2.49 -11.81
N ILE A 5 -4.69 -2.77 -12.28
CA ILE A 5 -4.94 -3.93 -13.16
C ILE A 5 -4.12 -3.80 -14.44
N TRP A 6 -4.10 -2.62 -15.07
CA TRP A 6 -3.34 -2.34 -16.29
C TRP A 6 -1.83 -2.44 -16.08
N VAL A 7 -1.34 -2.02 -14.92
CA VAL A 7 0.06 -2.26 -14.52
C VAL A 7 0.33 -3.75 -14.37
N GLY A 8 -0.59 -4.50 -13.75
CA GLY A 8 -0.48 -5.94 -13.54
C GLY A 8 -0.40 -6.76 -14.83
N VAL A 9 -1.04 -6.31 -15.90
CA VAL A 9 -0.98 -6.97 -17.22
C VAL A 9 0.05 -6.37 -18.17
N GLY A 10 0.78 -5.33 -17.75
CA GLY A 10 1.88 -4.73 -18.54
C GLY A 10 1.45 -3.68 -19.57
N GLU A 11 0.19 -3.25 -19.55
CA GLU A 11 -0.35 -2.20 -20.44
C GLU A 11 -0.05 -0.78 -19.94
N MET A 12 0.36 -0.63 -18.68
CA MET A 12 0.78 0.64 -18.08
C MET A 12 2.00 0.44 -17.19
N ASN A 13 2.81 1.49 -17.02
CA ASN A 13 3.91 1.49 -16.05
C ASN A 13 3.45 2.03 -14.69
N LYS A 14 4.17 1.67 -13.62
CA LYS A 14 3.96 2.24 -12.27
C LYS A 14 4.01 3.78 -12.27
N ALA A 15 4.89 4.37 -13.07
CA ALA A 15 5.02 5.82 -13.20
C ALA A 15 3.78 6.49 -13.82
N ASP A 16 2.98 5.77 -14.61
CA ASP A 16 1.76 6.31 -15.24
C ASP A 16 0.58 6.40 -14.26
N VAL A 17 0.69 5.75 -13.09
CA VAL A 17 -0.40 5.64 -12.11
C VAL A 17 -0.04 6.16 -10.72
N THR A 18 1.18 6.68 -10.55
CA THR A 18 1.69 7.22 -9.28
C THR A 18 2.29 8.61 -9.49
N PHE A 19 2.30 9.41 -8.42
CA PHE A 19 2.94 10.72 -8.40
C PHE A 19 3.32 11.09 -6.97
N ASP A 20 4.26 12.01 -6.82
CA ASP A 20 4.70 12.49 -5.51
C ASP A 20 3.64 13.38 -4.85
N LEU A 21 3.24 13.02 -3.62
CA LEU A 21 2.18 13.71 -2.90
C LEU A 21 2.63 15.07 -2.35
N ASP A 22 3.86 15.19 -1.86
CA ASP A 22 4.39 16.40 -1.24
C ASP A 22 4.23 17.67 -2.11
N PRO A 23 4.69 17.70 -3.38
CA PRO A 23 4.54 18.91 -4.21
C PRO A 23 3.07 19.26 -4.49
N VAL A 24 2.19 18.26 -4.60
CA VAL A 24 0.76 18.46 -4.87
C VAL A 24 0.08 19.09 -3.65
N TYR A 25 0.28 18.53 -2.45
CA TYR A 25 -0.30 19.05 -1.22
C TYR A 25 0.26 20.42 -0.85
N LYS A 26 1.57 20.63 -1.03
CA LYS A 26 2.21 21.93 -0.81
C LYS A 26 1.60 23.02 -1.69
N LYS A 27 1.33 22.73 -2.97
CA LYS A 27 0.66 23.67 -3.88
C LYS A 27 -0.77 24.02 -3.42
N ALA A 28 -1.44 23.08 -2.75
CA ALA A 28 -2.76 23.29 -2.17
C ALA A 28 -2.74 23.92 -0.76
N GLY A 29 -1.57 24.24 -0.20
CA GLY A 29 -1.45 24.77 1.16
C GLY A 29 -1.76 23.74 2.25
N ILE A 30 -1.66 22.44 1.95
CA ILE A 30 -1.93 21.34 2.87
C ILE A 30 -0.60 20.84 3.45
N THR A 31 -0.52 20.76 4.78
CA THR A 31 0.63 20.15 5.47
C THR A 31 0.64 18.65 5.20
N TYR A 32 1.70 18.16 4.56
CA TYR A 32 1.93 16.76 4.29
C TYR A 32 3.01 16.21 5.24
N LYS A 33 2.78 15.01 5.81
CA LYS A 33 3.75 14.28 6.63
C LYS A 33 3.89 12.86 6.11
N GLN A 34 5.09 12.49 5.66
CA GLN A 34 5.44 11.14 5.23
C GLN A 34 5.68 10.24 6.47
N ALA A 35 4.59 9.70 7.02
CA ALA A 35 4.61 8.93 8.26
C ALA A 35 3.50 7.85 8.27
N LYS A 36 3.64 6.83 9.11
CA LYS A 36 2.58 5.88 9.43
C LYS A 36 1.92 6.30 10.76
N CYS A 37 0.60 6.26 10.84
CA CYS A 37 -0.12 6.44 12.11
C CYS A 37 -0.07 5.13 12.90
N VAL A 38 0.48 5.15 14.12
CA VAL A 38 0.63 3.95 14.95
C VAL A 38 -0.51 3.79 15.97
N SER A 39 -1.07 4.91 16.44
CA SER A 39 -2.19 4.91 17.38
C SER A 39 -3.03 6.18 17.26
N ILE A 40 -4.31 6.05 17.62
CA ILE A 40 -5.26 7.15 17.71
C ILE A 40 -5.70 7.22 19.17
N HIS A 41 -5.64 8.41 19.76
CA HIS A 41 -6.00 8.70 21.14
C HIS A 41 -7.10 9.78 21.14
N PRO A 42 -8.37 9.42 20.90
CA PRO A 42 -9.43 10.42 20.74
C PRO A 42 -9.70 11.20 22.02
N GLU A 43 -9.47 10.56 23.18
CA GLU A 43 -9.76 11.08 24.51
C GLU A 43 -8.58 11.86 25.11
N GLY A 44 -7.51 12.04 24.33
CA GLY A 44 -6.27 12.64 24.81
C GLY A 44 -5.46 11.72 25.73
N SER A 45 -4.75 12.32 26.67
CA SER A 45 -3.83 11.66 27.61
C SER A 45 -3.87 12.31 28.99
N SER A 46 -3.00 11.89 29.90
CA SER A 46 -2.84 12.56 31.20
C SER A 46 -2.30 14.00 31.12
N THR A 47 -1.81 14.42 29.94
CA THR A 47 -1.23 15.75 29.72
C THR A 47 -2.05 16.64 28.78
N THR A 48 -3.04 16.09 28.09
CA THR A 48 -3.92 16.86 27.20
C THR A 48 -5.31 16.24 27.11
N ASP A 49 -6.35 17.08 27.17
CA ASP A 49 -7.74 16.66 26.95
C ASP A 49 -8.11 16.64 25.45
N ARG A 50 -7.16 16.98 24.55
CA ARG A 50 -7.39 16.98 23.10
C ARG A 50 -7.03 15.64 22.49
N GLY A 51 -7.86 15.18 21.55
CA GLY A 51 -7.55 14.03 20.74
C GLY A 51 -6.24 14.20 19.96
N PHE A 52 -5.44 13.16 19.89
CA PHE A 52 -4.20 13.16 19.11
C PHE A 52 -3.95 11.82 18.43
N VAL A 53 -3.04 11.83 17.46
CA VAL A 53 -2.49 10.62 16.83
C VAL A 53 -0.99 10.54 17.10
N THR A 54 -0.48 9.34 17.32
CA THR A 54 0.96 9.11 17.31
C THR A 54 1.34 8.64 15.91
N ILE A 55 2.29 9.32 15.30
CA ILE A 55 2.84 8.97 13.99
C ILE A 55 4.30 8.58 14.11
N GLU A 56 4.76 7.71 13.23
CA GLU A 56 6.16 7.34 13.07
C GLU A 56 6.60 7.66 11.64
N HIS A 57 7.61 8.51 11.49
CA HIS A 57 8.10 8.99 10.20
C HIS A 57 8.69 7.86 9.37
N THR A 58 8.36 7.84 8.08
CA THR A 58 8.80 6.82 7.11
C THR A 58 9.72 7.38 6.03
N SER A 59 9.98 8.69 6.03
CA SER A 59 10.98 9.31 5.16
C SER A 59 12.38 8.83 5.53
N LYS A 60 13.30 8.80 4.55
CA LYS A 60 14.69 8.37 4.80
C LYS A 60 15.42 9.25 5.83
N SER A 61 15.09 10.53 5.92
CA SER A 61 15.73 11.49 6.84
C SER A 61 15.28 11.33 8.29
N ASP A 62 14.06 10.85 8.51
CA ASP A 62 13.39 10.85 9.81
C ASP A 62 12.88 9.47 10.20
N LEU A 63 13.37 8.42 9.53
CA LEU A 63 12.90 7.05 9.69
C LEU A 63 12.90 6.64 11.17
N GLY A 64 11.72 6.23 11.66
CA GLY A 64 11.53 5.75 13.03
C GLY A 64 11.37 6.84 14.09
N LYS A 65 11.43 8.13 13.73
CA LYS A 65 11.10 9.21 14.67
C LYS A 65 9.60 9.24 14.91
N SER A 66 9.20 9.34 16.17
CA SER A 66 7.80 9.44 16.57
C SER A 66 7.42 10.89 16.91
N GLU A 67 6.17 11.23 16.63
CA GLU A 67 5.58 12.55 16.90
C GLU A 67 4.10 12.38 17.28
N GLU A 68 3.63 13.17 18.24
CA GLU A 68 2.21 13.26 18.61
C GLU A 68 1.59 14.50 17.95
N LEU A 69 0.46 14.30 17.27
CA LEU A 69 -0.27 15.36 16.57
C LEU A 69 -1.68 15.49 17.10
N THR A 70 -1.97 16.62 17.76
CA THR A 70 -3.33 16.95 18.20
C THR A 70 -4.22 17.35 17.02
N TYR A 71 -5.51 17.07 17.13
CA TYR A 71 -6.51 17.44 16.13
C TYR A 71 -7.81 17.89 16.78
N ASP A 72 -8.59 18.67 16.03
CA ASP A 72 -9.99 18.96 16.38
C ASP A 72 -10.96 17.96 15.70
N TYR A 73 -10.60 17.51 14.50
CA TYR A 73 -11.33 16.52 13.74
C TYR A 73 -10.36 15.52 13.10
N LEU A 74 -10.75 14.24 13.10
CA LEU A 74 -9.98 13.16 12.47
C LEU A 74 -10.81 12.48 11.39
N ILE A 75 -10.27 12.43 10.17
CA ILE A 75 -10.81 11.64 9.07
C ILE A 75 -9.93 10.41 8.90
N ASN A 76 -10.46 9.22 9.20
CA ASN A 76 -9.75 7.96 9.00
C ASN A 76 -9.98 7.44 7.57
N ALA A 77 -8.99 7.64 6.70
CA ALA A 77 -9.00 7.21 5.30
C ALA A 77 -7.82 6.27 4.98
N THR A 78 -7.51 5.35 5.89
CA THR A 78 -6.33 4.45 5.80
C THR A 78 -6.46 3.33 4.76
N GLY A 79 -7.64 3.15 4.16
CA GLY A 79 -7.88 2.11 3.16
C GLY A 79 -7.94 0.70 3.77
N PRO A 80 -7.95 -0.35 2.94
CA PRO A 80 -8.09 -1.73 3.40
C PRO A 80 -6.75 -2.30 3.90
N LYS A 81 -6.81 -3.11 4.97
CA LYS A 81 -5.72 -4.03 5.32
C LYS A 81 -5.81 -5.27 4.43
N LEU A 82 -4.79 -5.52 3.62
CA LEU A 82 -4.71 -6.73 2.81
C LEU A 82 -4.41 -7.93 3.71
N ASN A 83 -5.32 -8.90 3.77
CA ASN A 83 -5.23 -10.06 4.65
C ASN A 83 -5.17 -11.36 3.85
N PHE A 84 -4.05 -11.60 3.17
CA PHE A 84 -3.80 -12.82 2.41
C PHE A 84 -3.86 -14.07 3.29
N GLY A 85 -3.50 -13.96 4.57
CA GLY A 85 -3.62 -15.06 5.54
C GLY A 85 -5.06 -15.46 5.88
N ALA A 86 -6.08 -14.74 5.40
CA ALA A 86 -7.48 -15.15 5.58
C ALA A 86 -7.85 -16.40 4.76
N THR A 87 -7.08 -16.71 3.72
CA THR A 87 -7.29 -17.87 2.86
C THR A 87 -6.02 -18.70 2.81
N GLU A 88 -6.13 -19.97 3.20
CA GLU A 88 -5.01 -20.90 3.19
C GLU A 88 -4.40 -20.98 1.78
N GLY A 89 -3.06 -20.91 1.71
CA GLY A 89 -2.32 -20.93 0.45
C GLY A 89 -2.07 -19.57 -0.21
N LEU A 90 -2.79 -18.51 0.17
CA LEU A 90 -2.59 -17.17 -0.42
C LEU A 90 -1.48 -16.34 0.24
N GLY A 91 -1.08 -16.68 1.46
CA GLY A 91 -0.02 -15.98 2.19
C GLY A 91 -0.14 -16.07 3.71
N MET A 92 0.54 -15.18 4.44
CA MET A 92 0.47 -15.06 5.89
C MET A 92 0.25 -13.61 6.31
N GLY A 93 -0.85 -13.33 7.03
CA GLY A 93 -1.21 -11.96 7.38
C GLY A 93 -1.32 -11.08 6.13
N SER A 94 -0.46 -10.05 6.02
CA SER A 94 -0.38 -9.15 4.86
C SER A 94 0.72 -9.51 3.86
N GLU A 95 1.45 -10.59 4.10
CA GLU A 95 2.49 -11.10 3.20
C GLU A 95 1.88 -12.04 2.15
N ILE A 96 2.27 -11.85 0.89
CA ILE A 96 1.82 -12.65 -0.24
C ILE A 96 2.57 -14.00 -0.26
N GLY A 97 1.85 -15.10 -0.50
CA GLY A 97 2.42 -16.43 -0.63
C GLY A 97 3.18 -16.63 -1.94
N ALA A 98 4.08 -17.62 -1.98
CA ALA A 98 4.99 -17.84 -3.11
C ALA A 98 4.30 -18.04 -4.48
N ASN A 99 3.10 -18.60 -4.50
CA ASN A 99 2.33 -18.84 -5.73
C ASN A 99 1.18 -17.82 -5.92
N THR A 100 1.20 -16.71 -5.19
CA THR A 100 0.14 -15.70 -5.22
C THR A 100 0.69 -14.38 -5.75
N VAL A 101 -0.12 -13.68 -6.52
CA VAL A 101 0.13 -12.30 -6.94
C VAL A 101 -1.10 -11.45 -6.64
N SER A 102 -0.93 -10.14 -6.58
CA SER A 102 -2.01 -9.20 -6.25
C SER A 102 -1.88 -7.96 -7.12
N VAL A 103 -2.98 -7.23 -7.32
CA VAL A 103 -2.99 -5.91 -7.98
C VAL A 103 -3.54 -4.82 -7.06
N CYS A 104 -3.62 -5.06 -5.75
CA CYS A 104 -4.20 -4.11 -4.80
C CYS A 104 -3.33 -2.85 -4.60
N THR A 105 -2.01 -2.98 -4.71
CA THR A 105 -1.05 -1.86 -4.68
C THR A 105 -0.27 -1.79 -5.99
N ALA A 106 0.33 -0.63 -6.29
CA ALA A 106 1.14 -0.48 -7.49
C ALA A 106 2.37 -1.40 -7.48
N ASP A 107 2.96 -1.64 -6.30
CA ASP A 107 4.07 -2.59 -6.14
C ASP A 107 3.62 -4.03 -6.34
N HIS A 108 2.46 -4.43 -5.80
CA HIS A 108 1.91 -5.75 -6.08
C HIS A 108 1.64 -5.92 -7.58
N ALA A 109 1.11 -4.91 -8.25
CA ALA A 109 0.84 -4.97 -9.69
C ALA A 109 2.11 -5.14 -10.52
N VAL A 110 3.21 -4.44 -10.18
CA VAL A 110 4.51 -4.65 -10.85
C VAL A 110 5.00 -6.09 -10.65
N HIS A 111 4.88 -6.62 -9.43
CA HIS A 111 5.22 -8.03 -9.16
C HIS A 111 4.32 -9.00 -9.97
N ALA A 112 3.02 -8.74 -10.04
CA ALA A 112 2.09 -9.54 -10.85
C ALA A 112 2.45 -9.55 -12.33
N ASN A 113 2.88 -8.41 -12.89
CA ASN A 113 3.36 -8.33 -14.25
C ASN A 113 4.62 -9.18 -14.48
N HIS A 114 5.59 -9.10 -13.56
CA HIS A 114 6.80 -9.91 -13.67
C HIS A 114 6.49 -11.42 -13.65
N GLU A 115 5.59 -11.88 -12.78
CA GLU A 115 5.19 -13.28 -12.73
C GLU A 115 4.38 -13.70 -13.96
N LEU A 116 3.52 -12.82 -14.47
CA LEU A 116 2.80 -13.05 -15.73
C LEU A 116 3.78 -13.25 -16.90
N GLU A 117 4.80 -12.40 -17.02
CA GLU A 117 5.85 -12.54 -18.02
C GLU A 117 6.62 -13.86 -17.88
N ASN A 118 6.88 -14.31 -16.65
CA ASN A 118 7.51 -15.61 -16.40
C ASN A 118 6.61 -16.77 -16.86
N CYS A 119 5.31 -16.73 -16.57
CA CYS A 119 4.34 -17.69 -17.08
C CYS A 119 4.28 -17.68 -18.61
N ILE A 120 4.26 -16.51 -19.25
CA ILE A 120 4.26 -16.38 -20.71
C ILE A 120 5.52 -17.00 -21.33
N LYS A 121 6.70 -16.81 -20.73
CA LYS A 121 7.95 -17.44 -21.20
C LYS A 121 7.88 -18.97 -21.15
N LYS A 122 7.36 -19.54 -20.06
CA LYS A 122 7.16 -20.99 -19.92
C LYS A 122 6.17 -21.52 -20.96
N MET A 123 5.03 -20.85 -21.14
CA MET A 123 4.05 -21.20 -22.18
C MET A 123 4.65 -21.15 -23.58
N ARG A 124 5.47 -20.15 -23.90
CA ARG A 124 6.20 -20.07 -25.18
C ARG A 124 7.21 -21.19 -25.37
N ALA A 125 7.79 -21.73 -24.29
CA ALA A 125 8.66 -22.89 -24.32
C ALA A 125 7.89 -24.23 -24.45
N GLY A 126 6.56 -24.19 -24.50
CA GLY A 126 5.70 -25.36 -24.62
C GLY A 126 5.24 -25.96 -23.28
N GLU A 127 5.53 -25.30 -22.15
CA GLU A 127 5.06 -25.72 -20.83
C GLU A 127 3.60 -25.29 -20.61
N GLU A 128 2.72 -26.23 -20.27
CA GLU A 128 1.35 -25.89 -19.87
C GLU A 128 1.37 -25.15 -18.53
N GLN A 129 0.60 -24.07 -18.42
CA GLN A 129 0.45 -23.29 -17.18
C GLN A 129 -1.04 -23.21 -16.82
N THR A 130 -1.37 -23.52 -15.57
CA THR A 130 -2.72 -23.33 -15.02
C THR A 130 -2.74 -22.06 -14.18
N LEU A 131 -3.50 -21.07 -14.62
CA LEU A 131 -3.68 -19.82 -13.90
C LEU A 131 -5.09 -19.78 -13.30
N LEU A 132 -5.17 -19.56 -11.99
CA LEU A 132 -6.44 -19.34 -11.28
C LEU A 132 -6.54 -17.87 -10.90
N ILE A 133 -7.63 -17.22 -11.34
CA ILE A 133 -7.92 -15.81 -11.03
C ILE A 133 -9.21 -15.77 -10.22
N GLY A 134 -9.17 -15.07 -9.09
CA GLY A 134 -10.30 -14.91 -8.19
C GLY A 134 -10.27 -13.55 -7.48
N THR A 135 -11.38 -13.24 -6.81
CA THR A 135 -11.58 -12.05 -5.99
C THR A 135 -12.07 -12.44 -4.61
#